data_AF-A0A5B7XW36-F1
#
_entry.id   AF-A0A5B7XW36-F1
#
_cell.length_a   1.000
_cell.length_b   1.000
_cell.length_c   1.000
_cell.angle_alpha   90.00
_cell.angle_beta   90.00
_cell.angle_gamma   90.00
#
_symmetry.space_group_name_H-M   'P 1'
#
loop_
_entity.id
_entity.type
_entity.pdbx_description
1 polymer ?
#
loop_
_entity_poly.entity_id
_entity_poly.type
_entity_poly.pdbx_seq_one_letter_code
_entity_poly.pdbx_strand_id
1 'polypeptide(L)'
;MPDIEKIGPQLIVRFGATFPETTTGRGKNKITKIDYYRGKPQFNLNAIDSFNQGLVKGIDIDYPDMSEEQAKNLYKVKQAGDKELILAKGNHDYSVSVGENLADIDSGFEGDITYAGGPNRELSNGLMLSKDMKLIPGTFAQNYQDEIVSHALDCHFKAEKENFLRPNSDGNVPKIKTLSLFFIDSIFSFRGKNSSKGWLAMDFERILTRKLEKLISEYELATTEREKEYHSFLQATLASLHSDHQNVYAGYFSEDRGSSDADIQAEVEDILKNKEKLLSFKDKNGNWITRRFLFSKWTLREGWDNPNVFVIAKLRTSGSEISKIQEVGRGLRLPVDETGHRLNQEEWQSRLSFLIGYDEQDFAKKLVSEINDDSSVKLNQSELTDDMIKVIVDVRQKVDPQFNENKLLDILDAYNVITRSNKFRQDVDLDGQKLSGYEALRQLYPELEQQTRIAQGKIRDKNSKDNTKVKLHKQNWQQLKDLWLQLSKRQMIRFDSSVNQDAEVIAQNIFNDNDNKVFVLQQSQMVHQEITNDDKASSVKETRYDYDSEYLTMKYGKFLEVLAKQTDLPVSLLNSLMIKAIKRLGGNTNYINEKTLGNLVRIFNNQFNDRIKTSYSYEALSFSASTSIYNAKR
;
A
#
# COMPACT_ATOMS: atom_id res chain seq x y z
N MET A 1 -22.58 -11.56 -18.31
CA MET A 1 -22.80 -12.36 -17.09
C MET A 1 -24.31 -12.53 -16.93
N PRO A 2 -24.84 -13.72 -16.57
CA PRO A 2 -26.21 -13.81 -16.10
C PRO A 2 -26.38 -12.86 -14.92
N ASP A 3 -27.52 -12.18 -14.82
CA ASP A 3 -27.83 -11.32 -13.66
C ASP A 3 -27.58 -12.13 -12.39
N ILE A 4 -26.69 -11.64 -11.52
CA ILE A 4 -26.30 -12.32 -10.27
C ILE A 4 -27.54 -12.66 -9.43
N GLU A 5 -28.62 -11.89 -9.57
CA GLU A 5 -29.92 -12.12 -8.95
C GLU A 5 -30.59 -13.45 -9.38
N LYS A 6 -30.38 -13.89 -10.63
CA LYS A 6 -30.92 -15.17 -11.14
C LYS A 6 -30.26 -16.39 -10.52
N ILE A 7 -29.11 -16.22 -9.85
CA ILE A 7 -28.40 -17.28 -9.15
C ILE A 7 -29.08 -17.60 -7.80
N GLY A 8 -29.96 -16.73 -7.29
CA GLY A 8 -30.59 -16.88 -5.98
C GLY A 8 -29.57 -17.01 -4.82
N PRO A 9 -28.52 -16.15 -4.76
CA PRO A 9 -27.49 -16.30 -3.73
C PRO A 9 -28.05 -16.01 -2.33
N GLN A 10 -27.67 -16.82 -1.35
CA GLN A 10 -28.04 -16.60 0.07
C GLN A 10 -27.41 -15.32 0.64
N LEU A 11 -26.25 -14.91 0.12
CA LEU A 11 -25.54 -13.70 0.52
C LEU A 11 -24.71 -13.15 -0.65
N ILE A 12 -24.70 -11.82 -0.81
CA ILE A 12 -23.80 -11.10 -1.72
C ILE A 12 -22.91 -10.19 -0.87
N VAL A 13 -21.59 -10.35 -0.99
CA VAL A 13 -20.60 -9.47 -0.35
C VAL A 13 -19.84 -8.74 -1.45
N ARG A 14 -19.87 -7.40 -1.43
CA ARG A 14 -19.17 -6.55 -2.40
C ARG A 14 -17.85 -6.06 -1.79
N PHE A 15 -16.73 -6.35 -2.44
CA PHE A 15 -15.40 -5.84 -2.09
C PHE A 15 -14.92 -4.90 -3.18
N GLY A 16 -14.42 -3.73 -2.82
CA GLY A 16 -13.91 -2.77 -3.79
C GLY A 16 -13.32 -1.52 -3.13
N ALA A 17 -12.39 -0.88 -3.83
CA ALA A 17 -11.90 0.45 -3.50
C ALA A 17 -12.80 1.55 -4.08
N THR A 18 -13.60 1.23 -5.11
CA THR A 18 -14.60 2.12 -5.71
C THR A 18 -15.94 1.42 -5.72
N PHE A 19 -17.00 2.18 -5.40
CA PHE A 19 -18.37 1.72 -5.42
C PHE A 19 -19.19 2.66 -6.32
N PRO A 20 -20.24 2.14 -6.98
CA PRO A 20 -21.05 2.95 -7.88
C PRO A 20 -21.70 4.11 -7.13
N GLU A 21 -21.79 5.26 -7.78
CA GLU A 21 -22.42 6.44 -7.22
C GLU A 21 -23.84 6.60 -7.76
N THR A 22 -24.79 6.88 -6.86
CA THR A 22 -26.14 7.32 -7.23
C THR A 22 -26.25 8.82 -6.99
N THR A 23 -26.54 9.55 -8.05
CA THR A 23 -26.86 10.98 -7.96
C THR A 23 -28.36 11.15 -7.80
N THR A 24 -28.78 11.88 -6.78
CA THR A 24 -30.17 12.30 -6.59
C THR A 24 -30.27 13.83 -6.58
N GLY A 25 -31.33 14.39 -7.18
CA GLY A 25 -31.58 15.84 -7.26
C GLY A 25 -31.26 16.49 -8.62
N ARG A 26 -31.60 17.79 -8.76
CA ARG A 26 -31.34 18.62 -9.95
C ARG A 26 -30.74 19.97 -9.54
N GLY A 27 -29.84 20.53 -10.36
CA GLY A 27 -29.25 21.86 -10.13
C GLY A 27 -28.31 21.90 -8.91
N LYS A 28 -28.43 22.95 -8.07
CA LYS A 28 -27.61 23.15 -6.86
C LYS A 28 -27.83 22.10 -5.76
N ASN A 29 -28.92 21.33 -5.83
CA ASN A 29 -29.26 20.27 -4.87
C ASN A 29 -28.82 18.88 -5.35
N LYS A 30 -27.86 18.81 -6.28
CA LYS A 30 -27.29 17.54 -6.75
C LYS A 30 -26.48 16.93 -5.60
N ILE A 31 -26.97 15.83 -5.05
CA ILE A 31 -26.29 15.06 -4.01
C ILE A 31 -25.87 13.73 -4.62
N THR A 32 -24.55 13.55 -4.73
CA THR A 32 -23.94 12.29 -5.12
C THR A 32 -23.69 11.47 -3.84
N LYS A 33 -24.28 10.28 -3.75
CA LYS A 33 -24.00 9.33 -2.67
C LYS A 33 -23.47 8.04 -3.25
N ILE A 34 -22.52 7.44 -2.55
CA ILE A 34 -22.02 6.11 -2.89
C ILE A 34 -23.10 5.08 -2.56
N ASP A 35 -23.42 4.21 -3.52
CA ASP A 35 -24.37 3.12 -3.34
C ASP A 35 -23.74 2.01 -2.51
N TYR A 36 -23.92 2.09 -1.20
CA TYR A 36 -23.75 0.96 -0.30
C TYR A 36 -25.09 0.24 -0.13
N TYR A 37 -25.12 -1.08 -0.31
CA TYR A 37 -26.34 -1.90 -0.19
C TYR A 37 -27.07 -1.70 1.16
N ARG A 38 -26.35 -1.38 2.24
CA ARG A 38 -26.89 -1.07 3.58
C ARG A 38 -26.75 0.41 3.96
N GLY A 39 -26.58 1.31 2.99
CA GLY A 39 -26.35 2.75 3.21
C GLY A 39 -25.00 3.13 3.82
N LYS A 40 -24.27 2.18 4.45
CA LYS A 40 -22.92 2.35 4.98
C LYS A 40 -22.04 1.11 4.78
N PRO A 41 -20.71 1.27 4.65
CA PRO A 41 -19.79 0.15 4.64
C PRO A 41 -19.81 -0.57 6.00
N GLN A 42 -19.71 -1.91 5.99
CA GLN A 42 -19.59 -2.72 7.22
C GLN A 42 -18.15 -2.73 7.74
N PHE A 43 -17.19 -2.50 6.85
CA PHE A 43 -15.77 -2.32 7.13
C PHE A 43 -15.24 -1.31 6.12
N ASN A 44 -14.46 -0.33 6.58
CA ASN A 44 -13.83 0.65 5.72
C ASN A 44 -12.35 0.77 6.10
N LEU A 45 -11.48 0.61 5.11
CA LEU A 45 -10.06 0.91 5.19
C LEU A 45 -9.79 1.83 4.00
N ASN A 46 -9.72 3.13 4.26
CA ASN A 46 -9.54 4.11 3.20
C ASN A 46 -8.06 4.22 2.80
N ALA A 47 -7.80 5.00 1.74
CA ALA A 47 -6.43 5.20 1.27
C ALA A 47 -5.56 5.91 2.33
N ILE A 48 -6.13 6.84 3.11
CA ILE A 48 -5.43 7.59 4.18
C ILE A 48 -4.91 6.65 5.26
N ASP A 49 -5.79 5.79 5.79
CA ASP A 49 -5.48 4.77 6.79
C ASP A 49 -4.38 3.85 6.28
N SER A 50 -4.47 3.43 5.03
CA SER A 50 -3.48 2.55 4.40
C SER A 50 -2.07 3.16 4.43
N PHE A 51 -1.93 4.45 4.07
CA PHE A 51 -0.65 5.16 4.11
C PHE A 51 -0.17 5.43 5.55
N ASN A 52 -1.08 5.88 6.42
CA ASN A 52 -0.74 6.32 7.77
C ASN A 52 -0.33 5.14 8.65
N GLN A 53 -1.05 4.03 8.57
CA GLN A 53 -0.75 2.78 9.27
C GLN A 53 0.43 2.00 8.66
N GLY A 54 1.00 2.48 7.54
CA GLY A 54 2.17 1.84 6.90
C GLY A 54 1.84 0.49 6.25
N LEU A 55 0.59 0.32 5.79
CA LEU A 55 0.14 -0.88 5.07
C LEU A 55 0.54 -0.86 3.59
N VAL A 56 1.03 0.28 3.12
CA VAL A 56 1.53 0.52 1.77
C VAL A 56 2.83 1.31 1.79
N LYS A 57 3.58 1.25 0.68
CA LYS A 57 4.79 2.04 0.44
C LYS A 57 4.50 3.54 0.49
N GLY A 58 5.51 4.33 0.86
CA GLY A 58 5.52 5.77 0.57
C GLY A 58 5.66 6.03 -0.94
N ILE A 59 5.35 7.25 -1.38
CA ILE A 59 5.53 7.68 -2.78
C ILE A 59 6.53 8.82 -2.83
N ASP A 60 7.53 8.69 -3.70
CA ASP A 60 8.42 9.79 -4.10
C ASP A 60 8.10 10.13 -5.55
N ILE A 61 7.47 11.28 -5.76
CA ILE A 61 7.14 11.78 -7.09
C ILE A 61 8.33 12.57 -7.61
N ASP A 62 8.82 12.17 -8.79
CA ASP A 62 9.95 12.80 -9.43
C ASP A 62 9.64 13.13 -10.90
N TYR A 63 10.34 14.11 -11.43
CA TYR A 63 10.25 14.55 -12.83
C TYR A 63 11.61 15.08 -13.28
N PRO A 64 11.95 14.96 -14.58
CA PRO A 64 13.21 15.48 -15.12
C PRO A 64 13.41 16.96 -14.82
N ASP A 65 14.66 17.38 -14.67
CA ASP A 65 14.99 18.80 -14.53
C ASP A 65 14.84 19.50 -15.88
N MET A 66 13.82 20.33 -16.02
CA MET A 66 13.71 21.25 -17.15
C MET A 66 14.16 22.66 -16.74
N SER A 67 14.76 23.37 -17.69
CA SER A 67 15.01 24.80 -17.54
C SER A 67 13.69 25.56 -17.37
N GLU A 68 13.70 26.67 -16.63
CA GLU A 68 12.50 27.51 -16.46
C GLU A 68 11.93 28.01 -17.79
N GLU A 69 12.76 28.20 -18.80
CA GLU A 69 12.36 28.65 -20.14
C GLU A 69 11.60 27.55 -20.90
N GLN A 70 12.09 26.32 -20.87
CA GLN A 70 11.41 25.17 -21.47
C GLN A 70 10.10 24.85 -20.75
N ALA A 71 10.08 24.93 -19.42
CA ALA A 71 8.88 24.73 -18.62
C ALA A 71 7.78 25.77 -18.89
N LYS A 72 8.17 27.02 -19.22
CA LYS A 72 7.23 28.10 -19.57
C LYS A 72 6.79 28.07 -21.03
N ASN A 73 7.47 27.31 -21.90
CA ASN A 73 7.12 27.17 -23.31
C ASN A 73 5.95 26.18 -23.49
N LEU A 74 4.74 26.60 -23.11
CA LEU A 74 3.58 25.71 -23.01
C LEU A 74 2.48 26.10 -24.00
N TYR A 75 2.02 25.12 -24.77
CA TYR A 75 0.86 25.22 -25.66
C TYR A 75 -0.35 24.56 -25.03
N LYS A 76 -1.52 25.17 -25.16
CA LYS A 76 -2.78 24.64 -24.64
C LYS A 76 -3.67 24.19 -25.78
N VAL A 77 -4.15 22.96 -25.75
CA VAL A 77 -5.13 22.45 -26.74
C VAL A 77 -6.45 23.20 -26.55
N LYS A 78 -6.75 24.12 -27.45
CA LYS A 78 -8.02 24.87 -27.46
C LYS A 78 -9.14 24.03 -28.05
N GLN A 79 -8.82 23.25 -29.08
CA GLN A 79 -9.74 22.34 -29.76
C GLN A 79 -8.97 21.21 -30.42
N ALA A 80 -9.44 19.98 -30.28
CA ALA A 80 -8.98 18.83 -31.05
C ALA A 80 -10.20 18.20 -31.73
N GLY A 81 -10.23 18.20 -33.05
CA GLY A 81 -11.29 17.60 -33.86
C GLY A 81 -10.72 16.65 -34.91
N ASP A 82 -11.57 15.84 -35.54
CA ASP A 82 -11.13 14.70 -36.36
C ASP A 82 -10.20 15.07 -37.53
N LYS A 83 -10.19 16.35 -37.94
CA LYS A 83 -9.40 16.87 -39.08
C LYS A 83 -8.45 18.02 -38.73
N GLU A 84 -8.60 18.65 -37.57
CA GLU A 84 -7.88 19.88 -37.21
C GLU A 84 -7.64 19.95 -35.70
N LEU A 85 -6.44 20.39 -35.33
CA LEU A 85 -5.99 20.68 -33.97
C LEU A 85 -5.70 22.18 -33.85
N ILE A 86 -6.23 22.83 -32.82
CA ILE A 86 -5.95 24.22 -32.50
C ILE A 86 -5.20 24.29 -31.16
N LEU A 87 -3.95 24.74 -31.22
CA LEU A 87 -3.08 25.01 -30.07
C LEU A 87 -3.05 26.50 -29.77
N ALA A 88 -3.20 26.88 -28.51
CA ALA A 88 -3.13 28.26 -28.05
C ALA A 88 -1.87 28.49 -27.21
N LYS A 89 -1.14 29.57 -27.49
CA LYS A 89 -0.01 30.04 -26.67
C LYS A 89 -0.15 31.55 -26.46
N GLY A 90 -0.39 31.95 -25.22
CA GLY A 90 -0.76 33.34 -24.91
C GLY A 90 -2.04 33.74 -25.65
N ASN A 91 -1.96 34.77 -26.49
CA ASN A 91 -3.08 35.27 -27.31
C ASN A 91 -3.09 34.74 -28.75
N HIS A 92 -2.17 33.86 -29.12
CA HIS A 92 -2.07 33.32 -30.48
C HIS A 92 -2.60 31.89 -30.54
N ASP A 93 -3.39 31.62 -31.57
CA ASP A 93 -3.87 30.29 -31.92
C ASP A 93 -3.10 29.80 -33.15
N TYR A 94 -2.68 28.53 -33.11
CA TYR A 94 -1.98 27.82 -34.17
C TYR A 94 -2.83 26.62 -34.59
N SER A 95 -3.14 26.52 -35.87
CA SER A 95 -3.90 25.39 -36.43
C SER A 95 -2.97 24.38 -37.08
N VAL A 96 -3.23 23.09 -36.86
CA VAL A 96 -2.53 21.94 -37.46
C VAL A 96 -3.57 21.02 -38.09
N SER A 97 -3.47 20.81 -39.39
CA SER A 97 -4.28 19.86 -40.14
C SER A 97 -3.74 18.44 -39.99
N VAL A 98 -4.57 17.44 -40.28
CA VAL A 98 -4.13 16.04 -40.27
C VAL A 98 -2.96 15.83 -41.23
N GLY A 99 -1.86 15.27 -40.72
CA GLY A 99 -0.62 15.00 -41.44
C GLY A 99 0.42 16.12 -41.36
N GLU A 100 0.09 17.31 -40.84
CA GLU A 100 1.03 18.42 -40.64
C GLU A 100 1.90 18.21 -39.39
N ASN A 101 3.15 18.68 -39.47
CA ASN A 101 4.17 18.48 -38.44
C ASN A 101 4.06 19.57 -37.37
N LEU A 102 4.05 19.18 -36.09
CA LEU A 102 4.01 20.13 -34.98
C LEU A 102 5.33 20.93 -34.87
N ALA A 103 6.42 20.43 -35.46
CA ALA A 103 7.68 21.16 -35.57
C ALA A 103 7.55 22.47 -36.38
N ASP A 104 6.55 22.58 -37.26
CA ASP A 104 6.29 23.79 -38.04
C ASP A 104 5.75 24.94 -37.17
N ILE A 105 5.20 24.63 -35.99
CA ILE A 105 4.73 25.62 -35.01
C ILE A 105 5.86 26.02 -34.06
N ASP A 106 6.59 25.03 -33.54
CA ASP A 106 7.67 25.23 -32.58
C ASP A 106 8.74 24.18 -32.83
N SER A 107 9.96 24.63 -33.09
CA SER A 107 11.10 23.74 -33.32
C SER A 107 11.39 22.81 -32.13
N GLY A 108 10.85 23.12 -30.94
CA GLY A 108 10.94 22.24 -29.79
C GLY A 108 10.13 20.95 -29.91
N PHE A 109 9.18 20.81 -30.83
CA PHE A 109 8.50 19.54 -31.14
C PHE A 109 9.40 18.64 -32.02
N GLU A 110 10.62 18.38 -31.57
CA GLU A 110 11.58 17.57 -32.32
C GLU A 110 11.10 16.11 -32.40
N GLY A 111 10.82 15.61 -33.61
CA GLY A 111 10.52 14.18 -33.83
C GLY A 111 9.50 13.81 -34.91
N ASP A 112 9.27 14.64 -35.93
CA ASP A 112 8.25 14.37 -36.98
C ASP A 112 6.87 14.01 -36.42
N ILE A 113 6.50 14.67 -35.31
CA ILE A 113 5.20 14.44 -34.69
C ILE A 113 4.15 15.16 -35.51
N THR A 114 3.26 14.40 -36.13
CA THR A 114 2.17 14.93 -36.94
C THR A 114 0.83 14.76 -36.25
N TYR A 115 -0.13 15.61 -36.58
CA TYR A 115 -1.51 15.40 -36.13
C TYR A 115 -2.14 14.24 -36.92
N ALA A 116 -2.45 13.11 -36.26
CA ALA A 116 -3.05 11.96 -36.93
C ALA A 116 -4.58 12.08 -37.06
N GLY A 117 -5.22 12.84 -36.16
CA GLY A 117 -6.67 13.08 -36.19
C GLY A 117 -7.49 11.80 -35.95
N GLY A 118 -8.67 11.72 -36.56
CA GLY A 118 -9.57 10.57 -36.44
C GLY A 118 -10.42 10.55 -35.15
N PRO A 119 -11.19 9.47 -34.90
CA PRO A 119 -12.19 9.42 -33.81
C PRO A 119 -11.58 9.57 -32.41
N ASN A 120 -10.29 9.27 -32.27
CA ASN A 120 -9.55 9.36 -31.01
C ASN A 120 -8.77 10.67 -30.84
N ARG A 121 -8.70 11.52 -31.89
CA ARG A 121 -8.07 12.85 -31.87
C ARG A 121 -6.64 12.81 -31.33
N GLU A 122 -5.77 12.08 -32.02
CA GLU A 122 -4.42 11.77 -31.52
C GLU A 122 -3.29 12.33 -32.40
N LEU A 123 -2.10 12.45 -31.80
CA LEU A 123 -0.84 12.68 -32.50
C LEU A 123 -0.28 11.37 -33.06
N SER A 124 0.70 11.45 -33.97
CA SER A 124 1.37 10.28 -34.58
C SER A 124 2.05 9.35 -33.58
N ASN A 125 2.35 9.83 -32.36
CA ASN A 125 2.87 9.03 -31.25
C ASN A 125 1.78 8.33 -30.41
N GLY A 126 0.49 8.48 -30.76
CA GLY A 126 -0.64 7.92 -30.04
C GLY A 126 -1.12 8.78 -28.86
N LEU A 127 -0.60 10.01 -28.71
CA LEU A 127 -1.07 10.91 -27.68
C LEU A 127 -2.47 11.46 -28.04
N MET A 128 -3.50 10.99 -27.34
CA MET A 128 -4.85 11.53 -27.44
C MET A 128 -4.93 12.94 -26.86
N LEU A 129 -5.45 13.88 -27.65
CA LEU A 129 -5.56 15.28 -27.27
C LEU A 129 -6.94 15.57 -26.71
N SER A 130 -6.96 16.18 -25.52
CA SER A 130 -8.18 16.65 -24.89
C SER A 130 -8.19 18.17 -24.80
N LYS A 131 -9.40 18.76 -24.80
CA LYS A 131 -9.54 20.20 -24.61
C LYS A 131 -8.90 20.59 -23.27
N ASP A 132 -8.19 21.71 -23.29
CA ASP A 132 -7.41 22.27 -22.18
C ASP A 132 -6.13 21.51 -21.80
N MET A 133 -5.78 20.44 -22.52
CA MET A 133 -4.50 19.74 -22.35
C MET A 133 -3.32 20.66 -22.63
N LYS A 134 -2.27 20.55 -21.82
CA LYS A 134 -1.03 21.33 -21.97
C LYS A 134 0.03 20.47 -22.65
N LEU A 135 0.70 21.02 -23.65
CA LEU A 135 1.80 20.39 -24.39
C LEU A 135 3.04 21.27 -24.22
N ILE A 136 4.16 20.67 -23.85
CA ILE A 136 5.45 21.34 -23.75
C ILE A 136 6.30 20.79 -24.90
N PRO A 137 6.70 21.59 -25.90
CA PRO A 137 7.44 21.08 -27.06
C PRO A 137 8.65 20.25 -26.65
N GLY A 138 9.45 20.75 -25.70
CA GLY A 138 10.63 20.07 -25.18
C GLY A 138 10.38 18.71 -24.52
N THR A 139 9.16 18.37 -24.09
CA THR A 139 8.85 17.04 -23.54
C THR A 139 8.65 15.97 -24.62
N PHE A 140 8.51 16.38 -25.88
CA PHE A 140 8.33 15.47 -27.01
C PHE A 140 9.64 15.07 -27.70
N ALA A 141 10.73 15.78 -27.40
CA ALA A 141 12.05 15.45 -27.92
C ALA A 141 12.50 14.07 -27.42
N GLN A 142 13.15 13.29 -28.30
CA GLN A 142 13.77 12.00 -27.92
C GLN A 142 14.69 12.13 -26.71
N ASN A 143 15.44 13.24 -26.62
CA ASN A 143 16.31 13.57 -25.49
C ASN A 143 15.59 13.62 -24.14
N TYR A 144 14.32 14.02 -24.11
CA TYR A 144 13.54 14.10 -22.87
C TYR A 144 13.09 12.72 -22.37
N GLN A 145 12.72 11.81 -23.27
CA GLN A 145 12.42 10.42 -22.90
C GLN A 145 13.68 9.70 -22.40
N ASP A 146 14.82 9.97 -23.03
CA ASP A 146 16.14 9.51 -22.57
C ASP A 146 16.48 10.00 -21.16
N GLU A 147 16.15 11.25 -20.84
CA GLU A 147 16.31 11.79 -19.48
C GLU A 147 15.39 11.09 -18.46
N ILE A 148 14.12 10.86 -18.79
CA ILE A 148 13.22 10.10 -17.91
C ILE A 148 13.75 8.68 -17.69
N VAL A 149 14.19 8.00 -18.76
CA VAL A 149 14.75 6.64 -18.66
C VAL A 149 16.03 6.66 -17.82
N SER A 150 16.93 7.60 -18.06
CA SER A 150 18.17 7.74 -17.30
C SER A 150 17.89 7.98 -15.82
N HIS A 151 16.95 8.86 -15.49
CA HIS A 151 16.58 9.14 -14.11
C HIS A 151 15.88 7.94 -13.46
N ALA A 152 14.98 7.26 -14.17
CA ALA A 152 14.32 6.06 -13.67
C ALA A 152 15.33 4.95 -13.33
N LEU A 153 16.37 4.81 -14.14
CA LEU A 153 17.49 3.90 -13.89
C LEU A 153 18.31 4.34 -12.66
N ASP A 154 18.54 5.64 -12.46
CA ASP A 154 19.21 6.15 -11.24
C ASP A 154 18.40 5.86 -9.98
N CYS A 155 17.09 6.12 -10.00
CA CYS A 155 16.18 5.75 -8.92
C CYS A 155 16.19 4.23 -8.68
N HIS A 156 16.19 3.43 -9.75
CA HIS A 156 16.25 1.97 -9.66
C HIS A 156 17.54 1.51 -8.98
N PHE A 157 18.71 1.96 -9.44
CA PHE A 157 19.98 1.51 -8.87
C PHE A 157 20.19 1.99 -7.44
N LYS A 158 19.67 3.17 -7.08
CA LYS A 158 19.63 3.63 -5.70
C LYS A 158 18.80 2.68 -4.82
N ALA A 159 17.56 2.38 -5.24
CA ALA A 159 16.70 1.46 -4.52
C ALA A 159 17.28 0.03 -4.49
N GLU A 160 17.84 -0.45 -5.60
CA GLU A 160 18.48 -1.77 -5.72
C GLU A 160 19.66 -1.89 -4.75
N LYS A 161 20.53 -0.88 -4.68
CA LYS A 161 21.64 -0.84 -3.73
C LYS A 161 21.15 -0.90 -2.29
N GLU A 162 20.15 -0.11 -1.92
CA GLU A 162 19.59 -0.09 -0.57
C GLU A 162 18.91 -1.43 -0.20
N ASN A 163 18.15 -2.01 -1.14
CA ASN A 163 17.41 -3.26 -1.01
C ASN A 163 18.31 -4.51 -1.02
N PHE A 164 19.42 -4.47 -1.76
CA PHE A 164 20.39 -5.55 -1.85
C PHE A 164 21.36 -5.51 -0.66
N LEU A 165 21.90 -4.33 -0.31
CA LEU A 165 22.92 -4.18 0.73
C LEU A 165 22.37 -3.89 2.13
N ARG A 166 21.04 -3.74 2.30
CA ARG A 166 20.30 -3.46 3.56
C ARG A 166 21.20 -3.17 4.78
N PRO A 167 21.55 -1.90 5.05
CA PRO A 167 22.68 -1.50 5.89
C PRO A 167 22.60 -1.89 7.38
N ASN A 168 21.43 -2.25 7.90
CA ASN A 168 21.21 -2.58 9.32
C ASN A 168 21.42 -4.07 9.66
N SER A 169 22.25 -4.76 8.89
CA SER A 169 22.28 -6.23 8.87
C SER A 169 23.72 -6.75 8.93
N ASP A 170 24.03 -7.63 9.89
CA ASP A 170 25.29 -8.37 9.95
C ASP A 170 25.36 -9.48 8.88
N GLY A 171 25.11 -9.12 7.61
CA GLY A 171 25.13 -10.04 6.48
C GLY A 171 23.92 -10.96 6.36
N ASN A 172 23.21 -11.25 7.46
CA ASN A 172 22.17 -12.29 7.55
C ASN A 172 20.72 -11.85 7.20
N VAL A 173 20.47 -10.58 6.88
CA VAL A 173 19.11 -10.15 6.56
C VAL A 173 18.80 -10.44 5.08
N PRO A 174 17.68 -11.10 4.78
CA PRO A 174 17.25 -11.39 3.40
C PRO A 174 17.29 -10.16 2.47
N LYS A 175 17.80 -10.37 1.26
CA LYS A 175 17.84 -9.39 0.17
C LYS A 175 16.43 -9.14 -0.38
N ILE A 176 16.19 -7.94 -0.90
CA ILE A 176 14.94 -7.60 -1.60
C ILE A 176 15.29 -7.36 -3.06
N LYS A 177 14.65 -8.09 -3.98
CA LYS A 177 14.84 -7.83 -5.41
C LYS A 177 14.06 -6.60 -5.82
N THR A 178 14.68 -5.71 -6.58
CA THR A 178 14.10 -4.43 -7.01
C THR A 178 13.62 -4.55 -8.45
N LEU A 179 12.38 -4.14 -8.72
CA LEU A 179 11.80 -4.11 -10.07
C LEU A 179 11.40 -2.70 -10.46
N SER A 180 11.52 -2.41 -11.76
CA SER A 180 11.02 -1.17 -12.38
C SER A 180 9.99 -1.48 -13.44
N LEU A 181 8.97 -0.64 -13.51
CA LEU A 181 7.94 -0.69 -14.55
C LEU A 181 7.95 0.61 -15.36
N PHE A 182 8.03 0.47 -16.67
CA PHE A 182 7.98 1.56 -17.64
C PHE A 182 6.66 1.51 -18.40
N PHE A 183 5.90 2.60 -18.37
CA PHE A 183 4.71 2.77 -19.20
C PHE A 183 5.07 3.51 -20.47
N ILE A 184 4.94 2.83 -21.61
CA ILE A 184 5.29 3.35 -22.95
C ILE A 184 4.04 3.67 -23.75
N ASP A 185 4.18 4.57 -24.72
CA ASP A 185 3.10 4.91 -25.66
C ASP A 185 2.88 3.85 -26.73
N SER A 186 3.97 3.35 -27.30
CA SER A 186 3.92 2.52 -28.51
C SER A 186 4.77 1.27 -28.39
N ILE A 187 4.17 0.13 -28.71
CA ILE A 187 4.85 -1.17 -28.81
C ILE A 187 5.93 -1.09 -29.90
N PHE A 188 5.68 -0.33 -30.97
CA PHE A 188 6.61 -0.15 -32.07
C PHE A 188 7.92 0.50 -31.61
N SER A 189 7.84 1.49 -30.72
CA SER A 189 9.02 2.14 -30.15
C SER A 189 9.92 1.15 -29.38
N PHE A 190 9.34 0.06 -28.87
CA PHE A 190 10.05 -0.98 -28.12
C PHE A 190 10.47 -2.18 -29.00
N ARG A 191 9.62 -2.66 -29.93
CA ARG A 191 9.82 -3.88 -30.74
C ARG A 191 10.03 -3.68 -32.26
N GLY A 192 10.23 -2.44 -32.73
CA GLY A 192 10.63 -2.14 -34.12
C GLY A 192 9.73 -2.75 -35.21
N LYS A 193 10.24 -2.84 -36.45
CA LYS A 193 9.60 -3.60 -37.55
C LYS A 193 10.09 -5.05 -37.53
N ASN A 194 9.21 -6.02 -37.75
CA ASN A 194 9.54 -7.46 -37.82
C ASN A 194 10.34 -8.00 -36.61
N SER A 195 9.93 -7.63 -35.39
CA SER A 195 10.58 -8.07 -34.14
C SER A 195 12.05 -7.63 -33.98
N SER A 196 12.47 -6.55 -34.65
CA SER A 196 13.75 -5.87 -34.38
C SER A 196 13.69 -5.02 -33.11
N LYS A 197 14.83 -4.60 -32.54
CA LYS A 197 14.80 -3.67 -31.40
C LYS A 197 14.29 -2.30 -31.85
N GLY A 198 13.27 -1.78 -31.18
CA GLY A 198 12.82 -0.40 -31.39
C GLY A 198 13.79 0.61 -30.79
N TRP A 199 13.66 1.88 -31.19
CA TRP A 199 14.56 2.95 -30.75
C TRP A 199 14.63 3.08 -29.22
N LEU A 200 13.49 2.96 -28.53
CA LEU A 200 13.43 3.06 -27.06
C LEU A 200 14.18 1.91 -26.38
N ALA A 201 14.10 0.69 -26.94
CA ALA A 201 14.83 -0.46 -26.40
C ALA A 201 16.34 -0.29 -26.60
N MET A 202 16.76 0.24 -27.75
CA MET A 202 18.17 0.53 -28.04
C MET A 202 18.74 1.62 -27.11
N ASP A 203 18.01 2.70 -26.91
CA ASP A 203 18.42 3.77 -26.01
C ASP A 203 18.43 3.31 -24.55
N PHE A 204 17.43 2.54 -24.14
CA PHE A 204 17.41 1.91 -22.83
C PHE A 204 18.64 1.02 -22.60
N GLU A 205 18.99 0.14 -23.54
CA GLU A 205 20.19 -0.70 -23.45
C GLU A 205 21.45 0.14 -23.35
N ARG A 206 21.60 1.15 -24.22
CA ARG A 206 22.76 2.05 -24.22
C ARG A 206 22.94 2.78 -22.90
N ILE A 207 21.86 3.32 -22.33
CA ILE A 207 21.91 4.04 -21.05
C ILE A 207 22.18 3.06 -19.90
N LEU A 208 21.53 1.89 -19.92
CA LEU A 208 21.70 0.84 -18.92
C LEU A 208 23.13 0.31 -18.89
N THR A 209 23.74 0.02 -20.04
CA THR A 209 25.13 -0.44 -20.16
C THR A 209 26.09 0.54 -19.51
N ARG A 210 25.99 1.84 -19.84
CA ARG A 210 26.86 2.87 -19.25
C ARG A 210 26.75 2.93 -17.72
N LYS A 211 25.52 2.83 -17.18
CA LYS A 211 25.29 2.85 -15.73
C LYS A 211 25.79 1.57 -15.05
N LEU A 212 25.61 0.41 -15.68
CA LEU A 212 26.12 -0.87 -15.18
C LEU A 212 27.65 -0.88 -15.15
N GLU A 213 28.32 -0.46 -16.21
CA GLU A 213 29.79 -0.38 -16.27
C GLU A 213 30.34 0.50 -15.15
N LYS A 214 29.75 1.68 -14.96
CA LYS A 214 30.13 2.59 -13.86
C LYS A 214 29.97 1.91 -12.49
N LEU A 215 28.83 1.27 -12.24
CA LEU A 215 28.57 0.59 -10.97
C LEU A 215 29.50 -0.62 -10.76
N ILE A 216 29.79 -1.39 -11.80
CA ILE A 216 30.71 -2.53 -11.73
C ILE A 216 32.09 -2.02 -11.30
N SER A 217 32.61 -0.95 -11.91
CA SER A 217 33.87 -0.34 -11.50
C SER A 217 33.85 0.18 -10.04
N GLU A 218 32.73 0.73 -9.57
CA GLU A 218 32.58 1.16 -8.17
C GLU A 218 32.70 0.00 -7.16
N TYR A 219 32.30 -1.21 -7.56
CA TYR A 219 32.32 -2.41 -6.71
C TYR A 219 33.48 -3.38 -6.99
N GLU A 220 34.43 -3.01 -7.85
CA GLU A 220 35.59 -3.86 -8.19
C GLU A 220 36.47 -4.17 -6.97
N LEU A 221 36.59 -3.20 -6.05
CA LEU A 221 37.33 -3.33 -4.78
C LEU A 221 36.43 -3.71 -3.58
N ALA A 222 35.26 -4.32 -3.85
CA ALA A 222 34.34 -4.76 -2.80
C ALA A 222 35.02 -5.68 -1.78
N THR A 223 34.90 -5.33 -0.50
CA THR A 223 35.58 -6.07 0.59
C THR A 223 34.66 -7.05 1.30
N THR A 224 33.36 -6.73 1.38
CA THR A 224 32.38 -7.60 2.04
C THR A 224 31.81 -8.64 1.08
N GLU A 225 31.47 -9.82 1.59
CA GLU A 225 30.92 -10.91 0.76
C GLU A 225 29.64 -10.48 0.03
N ARG A 226 28.80 -9.68 0.68
CA ARG A 226 27.55 -9.18 0.12
C ARG A 226 27.76 -8.16 -1.01
N GLU A 227 28.79 -7.32 -0.91
CA GLU A 227 29.17 -6.43 -2.01
C GLU A 227 29.74 -7.22 -3.20
N LYS A 228 30.49 -8.29 -2.95
CA LYS A 228 30.97 -9.21 -4.01
C LYS A 228 29.81 -9.92 -4.72
N GLU A 229 28.80 -10.37 -3.96
CA GLU A 229 27.58 -10.92 -4.55
C GLU A 229 26.86 -9.90 -5.43
N TYR A 230 26.74 -8.65 -4.95
CA TYR A 230 26.13 -7.58 -5.73
C TYR A 230 26.92 -7.28 -7.01
N HIS A 231 28.24 -7.20 -6.92
CA HIS A 231 29.14 -7.07 -8.07
C HIS A 231 28.94 -8.20 -9.09
N SER A 232 28.88 -9.46 -8.61
CA SER A 232 28.60 -10.62 -9.47
C SER A 232 27.24 -10.52 -10.17
N PHE A 233 26.21 -10.05 -9.46
CA PHE A 233 24.88 -9.83 -10.03
C PHE A 233 24.89 -8.74 -11.11
N LEU A 234 25.63 -7.64 -10.91
CA LEU A 234 25.79 -6.58 -11.91
C LEU A 234 26.52 -7.09 -13.16
N GLN A 235 27.62 -7.85 -12.99
CA GLN A 235 28.35 -8.47 -14.09
C GLN A 235 27.47 -9.45 -14.89
N ALA A 236 26.70 -10.29 -14.20
CA ALA A 236 25.77 -11.21 -14.84
C ALA A 236 24.65 -10.46 -15.60
N THR A 237 24.20 -9.32 -15.07
CA THR A 237 23.25 -8.45 -15.77
C THR A 237 23.84 -7.92 -17.07
N LEU A 238 25.06 -7.37 -17.04
CA LEU A 238 25.73 -6.84 -18.22
C LEU A 238 25.97 -7.93 -19.28
N ALA A 239 26.42 -9.11 -18.86
CA ALA A 239 26.62 -10.26 -19.74
C ALA A 239 25.30 -10.71 -20.40
N SER A 240 24.21 -10.78 -19.63
CA SER A 240 22.89 -11.10 -20.17
C SER A 240 22.39 -10.03 -21.14
N LEU A 241 22.63 -8.74 -20.86
CA LEU A 241 22.23 -7.63 -21.73
C LEU A 241 22.87 -7.70 -23.12
N HIS A 242 24.13 -8.14 -23.20
CA HIS A 242 24.87 -8.26 -24.45
C HIS A 242 24.67 -9.63 -25.15
N SER A 243 23.95 -10.56 -24.54
CA SER A 243 23.66 -11.87 -25.14
C SER A 243 22.56 -11.78 -26.21
N ASP A 244 22.58 -12.71 -27.18
CA ASP A 244 21.57 -12.79 -28.24
C ASP A 244 20.14 -12.99 -27.69
N HIS A 245 20.02 -13.65 -26.53
CA HIS A 245 18.76 -13.89 -25.83
C HIS A 245 18.76 -13.18 -24.47
N GLN A 246 18.84 -11.85 -24.50
CA GLN A 246 18.87 -11.04 -23.28
C GLN A 246 17.65 -11.31 -22.39
N ASN A 247 17.85 -11.29 -21.07
CA ASN A 247 16.80 -11.54 -20.08
C ASN A 247 16.73 -10.47 -18.99
N VAL A 248 17.25 -9.28 -19.26
CA VAL A 248 17.33 -8.17 -18.30
C VAL A 248 16.03 -7.36 -18.28
N TYR A 249 15.42 -7.17 -19.44
CA TYR A 249 14.16 -6.46 -19.59
C TYR A 249 13.16 -7.25 -20.46
N ALA A 250 11.87 -6.97 -20.29
CA ALA A 250 10.80 -7.63 -21.06
C ALA A 250 9.59 -6.73 -21.27
N GLY A 251 8.89 -6.92 -22.39
CA GLY A 251 7.66 -6.21 -22.72
C GLY A 251 6.41 -7.03 -22.43
N TYR A 252 5.40 -6.42 -21.83
CA TYR A 252 4.05 -6.97 -21.73
C TYR A 252 3.07 -6.07 -22.45
N PHE A 253 2.49 -6.57 -23.55
CA PHE A 253 1.47 -5.87 -24.29
C PHE A 253 0.21 -6.74 -24.45
N SER A 254 -0.96 -6.14 -24.29
CA SER A 254 -2.23 -6.88 -24.38
C SER A 254 -2.47 -7.50 -25.77
N GLU A 255 -1.86 -6.91 -26.80
CA GLU A 255 -1.90 -7.36 -28.20
C GLU A 255 -1.10 -8.67 -28.40
N ASP A 256 -0.27 -9.06 -27.43
CA ASP A 256 0.59 -10.25 -27.48
C ASP A 256 -0.11 -11.55 -27.04
N ARG A 257 -1.31 -11.48 -26.45
CA ARG A 257 -2.06 -12.66 -26.01
C ARG A 257 -2.56 -13.45 -27.23
N GLY A 258 -2.01 -14.64 -27.46
CA GLY A 258 -2.28 -15.44 -28.65
C GLY A 258 -1.39 -15.11 -29.86
N SER A 259 -0.33 -14.30 -29.68
CA SER A 259 0.74 -14.15 -30.67
C SER A 259 1.30 -15.52 -31.09
N SER A 260 1.55 -15.69 -32.39
CA SER A 260 2.23 -16.86 -32.96
C SER A 260 3.74 -16.87 -32.69
N ASP A 261 4.28 -15.77 -32.15
CA ASP A 261 5.67 -15.64 -31.76
C ASP A 261 5.89 -16.26 -30.36
N ALA A 262 6.71 -17.31 -30.32
CA ALA A 262 6.96 -18.09 -29.11
C ALA A 262 7.72 -17.30 -28.03
N ASP A 263 8.59 -16.37 -28.43
CA ASP A 263 9.39 -15.57 -27.49
C ASP A 263 8.51 -14.53 -26.79
N ILE A 264 7.60 -13.92 -27.55
CA ILE A 264 6.61 -12.98 -27.02
C ILE A 264 5.62 -13.69 -26.07
N GLN A 265 5.16 -14.91 -26.41
CA GLN A 265 4.35 -15.70 -25.48
C GLN A 265 5.11 -16.03 -24.20
N ALA A 266 6.38 -16.43 -24.31
CA ALA A 266 7.20 -16.74 -23.15
C ALA A 266 7.42 -15.51 -22.24
N GLU A 267 7.63 -14.31 -22.80
CA GLU A 267 7.71 -13.06 -22.02
C GLU A 267 6.42 -12.80 -21.23
N VAL A 268 5.26 -12.92 -21.91
CA VAL A 268 3.94 -12.69 -21.32
C VAL A 268 3.64 -13.69 -20.22
N GLU A 269 3.94 -14.97 -20.44
CA GLU A 269 3.76 -16.02 -19.43
C GLU A 269 4.72 -15.84 -18.25
N ASP A 270 5.98 -15.46 -18.48
CA ASP A 270 6.96 -15.23 -17.41
C ASP A 270 6.53 -14.06 -16.50
N ILE A 271 5.95 -13.01 -17.09
CA ILE A 271 5.43 -11.85 -16.36
C ILE A 271 4.14 -12.16 -15.58
N LEU A 272 3.25 -13.00 -16.11
CA LEU A 272 1.94 -13.27 -15.50
C LEU A 272 1.91 -14.52 -14.60
N LYS A 273 2.54 -15.62 -15.01
CA LYS A 273 2.49 -16.93 -14.34
C LYS A 273 3.68 -17.15 -13.41
N ASN A 274 4.88 -16.67 -13.75
CA ASN A 274 6.11 -16.94 -12.99
C ASN A 274 6.50 -15.79 -12.04
N LYS A 275 5.54 -15.29 -11.25
CA LYS A 275 5.78 -14.18 -10.31
C LYS A 275 6.92 -14.46 -9.32
N GLU A 276 7.04 -15.70 -8.86
CA GLU A 276 8.12 -16.11 -7.95
C GLU A 276 9.50 -15.93 -8.59
N LYS A 277 9.64 -16.28 -9.88
CA LYS A 277 10.91 -16.13 -10.61
C LYS A 277 11.32 -14.67 -10.73
N LEU A 278 10.38 -13.75 -10.92
CA LEU A 278 10.65 -12.32 -10.93
C LEU A 278 11.15 -11.80 -9.57
N LEU A 279 10.75 -12.44 -8.46
CA LEU A 279 11.15 -12.09 -7.09
C LEU A 279 12.48 -12.73 -6.68
N SER A 280 12.86 -13.87 -7.28
CA SER A 280 14.10 -14.58 -6.97
C SER A 280 15.33 -13.96 -7.64
N PHE A 281 16.46 -13.99 -6.95
CA PHE A 281 17.76 -13.62 -7.51
C PHE A 281 18.44 -14.75 -8.28
N LYS A 282 18.18 -16.01 -7.90
CA LYS A 282 18.78 -17.20 -8.52
C LYS A 282 17.73 -18.21 -8.92
N ASP A 283 17.97 -18.95 -9.99
CA ASP A 283 17.16 -20.10 -10.39
C ASP A 283 17.50 -21.35 -9.54
N LYS A 284 16.81 -22.46 -9.80
CA LYS A 284 17.04 -23.75 -9.11
C LYS A 284 18.45 -24.31 -9.31
N ASN A 285 19.16 -23.85 -10.34
CA ASN A 285 20.50 -24.28 -10.71
C ASN A 285 21.58 -23.31 -10.21
N GLY A 286 21.21 -22.24 -9.51
CA GLY A 286 22.12 -21.22 -8.97
C GLY A 286 22.49 -20.10 -9.94
N ASN A 287 21.92 -20.05 -11.14
CA ASN A 287 22.18 -18.98 -12.11
C ASN A 287 21.42 -17.71 -11.73
N TRP A 288 22.01 -16.54 -12.01
CA TRP A 288 21.38 -15.26 -11.75
C TRP A 288 20.15 -15.02 -12.63
N ILE A 289 19.05 -14.58 -12.02
CA ILE A 289 17.85 -14.10 -12.70
C ILE A 289 17.94 -12.58 -12.78
N THR A 290 18.36 -12.08 -13.95
CA THR A 290 18.69 -10.66 -14.19
C THR A 290 17.47 -9.81 -14.52
N ARG A 291 16.34 -10.42 -14.91
CA ARG A 291 15.09 -9.75 -15.28
C ARG A 291 14.59 -8.86 -14.16
N ARG A 292 14.53 -7.55 -14.41
CA ARG A 292 14.01 -6.57 -13.45
C ARG A 292 13.42 -5.29 -14.02
N PHE A 293 13.51 -5.07 -15.34
CA PHE A 293 12.89 -3.94 -16.01
C PHE A 293 11.73 -4.43 -16.87
N LEU A 294 10.54 -3.91 -16.63
CA LEU A 294 9.31 -4.33 -17.30
C LEU A 294 8.75 -3.16 -18.10
N PHE A 295 8.31 -3.40 -19.33
CA PHE A 295 7.70 -2.40 -20.20
C PHE A 295 6.25 -2.76 -20.48
N SER A 296 5.34 -1.77 -20.45
CA SER A 296 3.94 -2.00 -20.81
C SER A 296 3.26 -0.77 -21.40
N LYS A 297 2.23 -0.99 -22.22
CA LYS A 297 1.43 0.08 -22.85
C LYS A 297 0.28 0.59 -21.96
N TRP A 298 -0.15 -0.20 -20.98
CA TRP A 298 -1.32 0.08 -20.15
C TRP A 298 -1.06 -0.35 -18.70
N THR A 299 -1.94 0.03 -17.75
CA THR A 299 -2.13 -0.77 -16.52
C THR A 299 -2.08 -2.23 -16.90
N LEU A 300 -1.15 -2.95 -16.32
CA LEU A 300 -1.14 -4.39 -16.41
C LEU A 300 -2.49 -4.87 -15.85
N ARG A 301 -3.37 -5.37 -16.73
CA ARG A 301 -4.74 -5.78 -16.40
C ARG A 301 -4.70 -6.96 -15.42
N GLU A 302 -5.88 -7.35 -14.91
CA GLU A 302 -6.08 -8.45 -13.95
C GLU A 302 -5.07 -9.61 -14.15
N GLY A 303 -4.30 -9.89 -13.10
CA GLY A 303 -3.23 -10.89 -13.09
C GLY A 303 -1.86 -10.32 -12.72
N TRP A 304 -1.56 -9.07 -13.06
CA TRP A 304 -0.30 -8.44 -12.65
C TRP A 304 -0.40 -7.71 -11.32
N ASP A 305 0.54 -8.05 -10.46
CA ASP A 305 0.60 -7.65 -9.07
C ASP A 305 1.94 -8.15 -8.51
N ASN A 306 2.92 -7.26 -8.44
CA ASN A 306 4.24 -7.57 -7.93
C ASN A 306 4.61 -6.58 -6.79
N PRO A 307 4.79 -7.07 -5.54
CA PRO A 307 5.10 -6.23 -4.39
C PRO A 307 6.48 -5.56 -4.46
N ASN A 308 7.37 -6.01 -5.35
CA ASN A 308 8.76 -5.54 -5.41
C ASN A 308 9.01 -4.49 -6.50
N VAL A 309 7.95 -3.84 -6.99
CA VAL A 309 8.07 -2.67 -7.87
C VAL A 309 8.41 -1.45 -7.04
N PHE A 310 9.62 -0.91 -7.22
CA PHE A 310 10.09 0.29 -6.50
C PHE A 310 10.17 1.52 -7.39
N VAL A 311 10.16 1.33 -8.72
CA VAL A 311 10.14 2.44 -9.67
C VAL A 311 9.02 2.22 -10.67
N ILE A 312 8.20 3.24 -10.87
CA ILE A 312 7.28 3.33 -11.99
C ILE A 312 7.65 4.59 -12.76
N ALA A 313 8.03 4.43 -14.02
CA ALA A 313 8.36 5.52 -14.92
C ALA A 313 7.31 5.60 -16.02
N LYS A 314 6.69 6.76 -16.17
CA LYS A 314 5.67 6.99 -17.16
C LYS A 314 6.25 7.83 -18.30
N LEU A 315 6.46 7.19 -19.44
CA LEU A 315 7.00 7.81 -20.64
C LEU A 315 5.91 8.40 -21.55
N ARG A 316 4.63 8.26 -21.15
CA ARG A 316 3.46 8.74 -21.88
C ARG A 316 2.67 9.82 -21.15
N THR A 317 2.07 10.77 -21.87
CA THR A 317 1.15 11.76 -21.28
C THR A 317 -0.33 11.33 -21.25
N SER A 318 -0.70 10.18 -21.83
CA SER A 318 -2.10 9.77 -22.00
C SER A 318 -2.61 8.74 -20.97
N GLY A 319 -3.84 8.95 -20.49
CA GLY A 319 -4.59 8.06 -19.57
C GLY A 319 -5.63 8.83 -18.75
N SER A 320 -6.78 8.23 -18.40
CA SER A 320 -7.74 8.86 -17.49
C SER A 320 -7.14 8.96 -16.08
N GLU A 321 -7.40 10.05 -15.35
CA GLU A 321 -6.86 10.28 -14.00
C GLU A 321 -7.20 9.13 -13.03
N ILE A 322 -8.41 8.58 -13.16
CA ILE A 322 -8.89 7.43 -12.40
C ILE A 322 -8.07 6.17 -12.69
N SER A 323 -7.72 5.91 -13.95
CA SER A 323 -6.82 4.79 -14.29
C SER A 323 -5.43 5.02 -13.69
N LYS A 324 -4.89 6.25 -13.73
CA LYS A 324 -3.54 6.59 -13.21
C LYS A 324 -3.35 6.16 -11.75
N ILE A 325 -4.33 6.43 -10.89
CA ILE A 325 -4.28 6.08 -9.46
C ILE A 325 -4.30 4.57 -9.26
N GLN A 326 -5.09 3.85 -10.07
CA GLN A 326 -5.13 2.39 -10.01
C GLN A 326 -3.81 1.75 -10.51
N GLU A 327 -3.09 2.38 -11.46
CA GLU A 327 -1.77 1.89 -11.89
C GLU A 327 -0.74 2.06 -10.77
N VAL A 328 -0.71 3.25 -10.13
CA VAL A 328 0.16 3.52 -8.97
C VAL A 328 -0.16 2.58 -7.82
N GLY A 329 -1.45 2.36 -7.52
CA GLY A 329 -1.92 1.51 -6.44
C GLY A 329 -1.42 0.06 -6.49
N ARG A 330 -1.09 -0.46 -7.68
CA ARG A 330 -0.49 -1.80 -7.82
C ARG A 330 0.98 -1.84 -7.40
N GLY A 331 1.71 -0.75 -7.57
CA GLY A 331 3.11 -0.62 -7.12
C GLY A 331 3.26 -0.35 -5.62
N LEU A 332 2.21 0.14 -4.95
CA LEU A 332 2.23 0.55 -3.54
C LEU A 332 2.30 -0.60 -2.52
N ARG A 333 2.18 -1.84 -2.97
CA ARG A 333 2.21 -3.00 -2.08
C ARG A 333 3.56 -3.12 -1.39
N LEU A 334 3.52 -3.48 -0.11
CA LEU A 334 4.72 -3.75 0.69
C LEU A 334 5.56 -4.87 0.05
N PRO A 335 6.89 -4.69 -0.01
CA PRO A 335 7.79 -5.63 -0.68
C PRO A 335 7.94 -6.94 0.09
N VAL A 336 8.38 -7.97 -0.61
CA VAL A 336 8.79 -9.25 -0.03
C VAL A 336 10.29 -9.45 -0.21
N ASP A 337 10.93 -10.10 0.75
CA ASP A 337 12.33 -10.47 0.63
C ASP A 337 12.53 -11.81 -0.10
N GLU A 338 13.78 -12.24 -0.28
CA GLU A 338 14.12 -13.48 -0.97
C GLU A 338 13.61 -14.76 -0.27
N THR A 339 13.15 -14.67 0.98
CA THR A 339 12.52 -15.78 1.71
C THR A 339 10.99 -15.80 1.55
N GLY A 340 10.42 -14.78 0.92
CA GLY A 340 8.97 -14.61 0.78
C GLY A 340 8.31 -13.90 1.97
N HIS A 341 9.08 -13.43 2.95
CA HIS A 341 8.56 -12.63 4.07
C HIS A 341 8.19 -11.23 3.59
N ARG A 342 6.97 -10.78 3.92
CA ARG A 342 6.50 -9.44 3.58
C ARG A 342 6.98 -8.45 4.63
N LEU A 343 7.74 -7.45 4.19
CA LEU A 343 8.33 -6.46 5.07
C LEU A 343 7.36 -5.33 5.33
N ASN A 344 7.09 -5.06 6.60
CA ASN A 344 6.31 -3.90 7.01
C ASN A 344 7.17 -2.61 7.01
N GLN A 345 6.50 -1.46 7.15
CA GLN A 345 7.16 -0.16 7.07
C GLN A 345 8.10 0.14 8.27
N GLU A 346 7.97 -0.60 9.37
CA GLU A 346 8.86 -0.51 10.54
C GLU A 346 10.16 -1.31 10.31
N GLU A 347 10.06 -2.49 9.68
CA GLU A 347 11.17 -3.36 9.30
C GLU A 347 11.97 -2.78 8.13
N TRP A 348 11.28 -2.18 7.15
CA TRP A 348 11.88 -1.56 5.99
C TRP A 348 11.02 -0.42 5.46
N GLN A 349 11.53 0.81 5.50
CA GLN A 349 10.81 1.99 5.01
C GLN A 349 10.77 2.04 3.48
N SER A 350 9.97 1.17 2.88
CA SER A 350 9.83 1.02 1.45
C SER A 350 9.12 2.21 0.81
N ARG A 351 9.65 2.71 -0.31
CA ARG A 351 9.11 3.84 -1.07
C ARG A 351 9.07 3.52 -2.56
N LEU A 352 8.04 3.99 -3.24
CA LEU A 352 7.87 3.89 -4.69
C LEU A 352 8.29 5.21 -5.32
N SER A 353 9.32 5.18 -6.16
CA SER A 353 9.68 6.29 -7.04
C SER A 353 8.72 6.32 -8.22
N PHE A 354 7.94 7.37 -8.34
CA PHE A 354 6.98 7.57 -9.42
C PHE A 354 7.47 8.71 -10.31
N LEU A 355 8.09 8.36 -11.44
CA LEU A 355 8.61 9.31 -12.41
C LEU A 355 7.54 9.64 -13.44
N ILE A 356 7.25 10.92 -13.57
CA ILE A 356 6.28 11.46 -14.52
C ILE A 356 6.92 12.55 -15.39
N GLY A 357 6.30 12.81 -16.54
CA GLY A 357 6.63 14.00 -17.34
C GLY A 357 6.29 15.29 -16.57
N TYR A 358 7.01 16.37 -16.87
CA TYR A 358 6.81 17.67 -16.24
C TYR A 358 5.43 18.27 -16.56
N ASP A 359 4.90 17.97 -17.74
CA ASP A 359 3.54 18.25 -18.16
C ASP A 359 2.48 17.63 -17.22
N GLU A 360 2.85 16.62 -16.43
CA GLU A 360 2.00 16.00 -15.42
C GLU A 360 2.29 16.45 -13.98
N GLN A 361 3.06 17.52 -13.73
CA GLN A 361 3.31 17.99 -12.36
C GLN A 361 2.01 18.26 -11.57
N ASP A 362 0.97 18.76 -12.23
CA ASP A 362 -0.35 18.98 -11.62
C ASP A 362 -1.03 17.65 -11.18
N PHE A 363 -0.69 16.52 -11.81
CA PHE A 363 -1.19 15.19 -11.41
C PHE A 363 -0.70 14.81 -10.01
N ALA A 364 0.53 15.16 -9.64
CA ALA A 364 1.07 14.89 -8.30
C ALA A 364 0.22 15.53 -7.19
N LYS A 365 -0.19 16.80 -7.41
CA LYS A 365 -1.05 17.54 -6.50
C LYS A 365 -2.46 16.96 -6.47
N LYS A 366 -2.99 16.57 -7.63
CA LYS A 366 -4.29 15.89 -7.72
C LYS A 366 -4.30 14.54 -7.02
N LEU A 367 -3.25 13.73 -7.15
CA LEU A 367 -3.13 12.44 -6.46
C LEU A 367 -3.25 12.61 -4.94
N VAL A 368 -2.55 13.60 -4.38
CA VAL A 368 -2.64 13.92 -2.95
C VAL A 368 -4.05 14.42 -2.59
N SER A 369 -4.67 15.25 -3.44
CA SER A 369 -6.05 15.69 -3.23
C SER A 369 -7.02 14.51 -3.23
N GLU A 370 -6.98 13.66 -4.25
CA GLU A 370 -7.90 12.53 -4.41
C GLU A 370 -7.79 11.53 -3.25
N ILE A 371 -6.56 11.23 -2.78
CA ILE A 371 -6.39 10.37 -1.60
C ILE A 371 -6.95 11.04 -0.34
N ASN A 372 -6.81 12.36 -0.19
CA ASN A 372 -7.40 13.08 0.95
C ASN A 372 -8.91 13.28 0.81
N ASP A 373 -9.45 13.32 -0.42
CA ASP A 373 -10.88 13.41 -0.71
C ASP A 373 -11.63 12.10 -0.40
N ASP A 374 -10.90 10.98 -0.35
CA ASP A 374 -11.36 9.67 0.15
C ASP A 374 -11.47 9.60 1.69
N SER A 375 -11.22 10.72 2.39
CA SER A 375 -11.50 10.83 3.82
C SER A 375 -13.00 10.67 4.08
N SER A 376 -13.34 9.84 5.07
CA SER A 376 -14.71 9.73 5.59
C SER A 376 -15.19 11.03 6.25
N VAL A 377 -14.27 11.91 6.66
CA VAL A 377 -14.55 13.16 7.35
C VAL A 377 -13.90 14.33 6.61
N LYS A 378 -14.72 15.28 6.14
CA LYS A 378 -14.24 16.53 5.54
C LYS A 378 -13.89 17.52 6.63
N LEU A 379 -12.61 17.77 6.82
CA LEU A 379 -12.14 18.78 7.75
C LEU A 379 -12.56 20.17 7.28
N ASN A 380 -13.29 20.88 8.13
CA ASN A 380 -13.64 22.27 7.91
C ASN A 380 -12.62 23.16 8.65
N GLN A 381 -12.03 24.12 7.95
CA GLN A 381 -11.05 25.05 8.52
C GLN A 381 -11.70 26.27 9.20
N SER A 382 -13.01 26.44 9.03
CA SER A 382 -13.78 27.57 9.57
C SER A 382 -14.59 27.22 10.83
N GLU A 383 -14.94 25.95 11.02
CA GLU A 383 -15.71 25.49 12.18
C GLU A 383 -15.43 24.02 12.52
N LEU A 384 -15.60 23.68 13.79
CA LEU A 384 -15.58 22.33 14.31
C LEU A 384 -16.91 21.65 13.97
N THR A 385 -16.87 20.60 13.15
CA THR A 385 -18.06 19.83 12.73
C THR A 385 -18.29 18.63 13.65
N ASP A 386 -19.53 18.13 13.68
CA ASP A 386 -19.92 16.95 14.45
C ASP A 386 -19.08 15.70 14.10
N ASP A 387 -18.66 15.59 12.83
CA ASP A 387 -17.81 14.50 12.37
C ASP A 387 -16.37 14.63 12.94
N MET A 388 -15.84 15.85 13.06
CA MET A 388 -14.53 16.09 13.70
C MET A 388 -14.57 15.74 15.19
N ILE A 389 -15.67 16.10 15.86
CA ILE A 389 -15.91 15.78 17.28
C ILE A 389 -15.94 14.26 17.47
N LYS A 390 -16.71 13.54 16.66
CA LYS A 390 -16.79 12.07 16.73
C LYS A 390 -15.43 11.42 16.59
N VAL A 391 -14.62 11.84 15.61
CA VAL A 391 -13.27 11.30 15.41
C VAL A 391 -12.39 11.48 16.65
N ILE A 392 -12.35 12.69 17.21
CA ILE A 392 -11.52 12.98 18.40
C ILE A 392 -11.99 12.16 19.59
N VAL A 393 -13.30 12.10 19.82
CA VAL A 393 -13.90 11.35 20.93
C VAL A 393 -13.62 9.85 20.80
N ASP A 394 -13.85 9.26 19.63
CA ASP A 394 -13.63 7.83 19.40
C ASP A 394 -12.16 7.42 19.62
N VAL A 395 -11.20 8.29 19.27
CA VAL A 395 -9.78 8.04 19.52
C VAL A 395 -9.45 8.15 21.00
N ARG A 396 -9.89 9.24 21.64
CA ARG A 396 -9.57 9.51 23.05
C ARG A 396 -10.25 8.55 24.00
N GLN A 397 -11.43 8.03 23.66
CA GLN A 397 -12.13 7.00 24.43
C GLN A 397 -11.35 5.70 24.57
N LYS A 398 -10.44 5.38 23.64
CA LYS A 398 -9.57 4.20 23.73
C LYS A 398 -8.55 4.30 24.88
N VAL A 399 -8.21 5.52 25.29
CA VAL A 399 -7.23 5.79 26.37
C VAL A 399 -7.95 6.25 27.65
N ASP A 400 -8.96 7.11 27.51
CA ASP A 400 -9.81 7.61 28.58
C ASP A 400 -11.29 7.31 28.25
N PRO A 401 -11.87 6.22 28.77
CA PRO A 401 -13.25 5.84 28.50
C PRO A 401 -14.31 6.88 28.89
N GLN A 402 -13.96 7.86 29.73
CA GLN A 402 -14.87 8.95 30.13
C GLN A 402 -14.78 10.17 29.20
N PHE A 403 -13.88 10.16 28.21
CA PHE A 403 -13.77 11.24 27.25
C PHE A 403 -15.01 11.30 26.36
N ASN A 404 -15.67 12.45 26.31
CA ASN A 404 -16.91 12.65 25.56
C ASN A 404 -16.90 14.05 24.91
N GLU A 405 -17.91 14.31 24.08
CA GLU A 405 -18.05 15.58 23.35
C GLU A 405 -18.01 16.80 24.28
N ASN A 406 -18.70 16.76 25.42
CA ASN A 406 -18.69 17.88 26.37
C ASN A 406 -17.29 18.17 26.91
N LYS A 407 -16.54 17.13 27.27
CA LYS A 407 -15.15 17.27 27.74
C LYS A 407 -14.23 17.84 26.67
N LEU A 408 -14.44 17.48 25.40
CA LEU A 408 -13.72 18.07 24.26
C LEU A 408 -14.05 19.57 24.12
N LEU A 409 -15.33 19.93 24.12
CA LEU A 409 -15.77 21.32 23.98
C LEU A 409 -15.29 22.18 25.15
N ASP A 410 -15.33 21.67 26.39
CA ASP A 410 -14.83 22.36 27.59
C ASP A 410 -13.33 22.69 27.47
N ILE A 411 -12.52 21.74 26.97
CA ILE A 411 -11.08 21.96 26.76
C ILE A 411 -10.85 23.01 25.66
N LEU A 412 -11.57 22.92 24.54
CA LEU A 412 -11.43 23.88 23.44
C LEU A 412 -11.89 25.29 23.82
N ASP A 413 -12.92 25.41 24.66
CA ASP A 413 -13.36 26.68 25.23
C ASP A 413 -12.36 27.24 26.23
N ALA A 414 -11.73 26.40 27.07
CA ALA A 414 -10.69 26.82 28.01
C ALA A 414 -9.46 27.42 27.31
N TYR A 415 -9.06 26.84 26.17
CA TYR A 415 -8.00 27.37 25.31
C TYR A 415 -8.50 28.45 24.33
N ASN A 416 -9.77 28.85 24.40
CA ASN A 416 -10.38 29.87 23.56
C ASN A 416 -10.25 29.59 22.05
N VAL A 417 -10.25 28.30 21.66
CA VAL A 417 -10.00 27.83 20.29
C VAL A 417 -11.22 28.06 19.39
N ILE A 418 -12.41 27.86 19.96
CA ILE A 418 -13.69 27.95 19.27
C ILE A 418 -14.58 29.06 19.86
N THR A 419 -15.65 29.34 19.15
CA THR A 419 -16.77 30.16 19.62
C THR A 419 -17.91 29.25 20.07
N ARG A 420 -18.91 29.80 20.76
CA ARG A 420 -20.13 29.05 21.14
C ARG A 420 -20.94 28.50 19.96
N SER A 421 -20.65 28.94 18.74
CA SER A 421 -21.22 28.38 17.50
C SER A 421 -20.24 27.44 16.79
N ASN A 422 -19.24 26.89 17.50
CA ASN A 422 -18.20 25.99 17.01
C ASN A 422 -17.29 26.58 15.89
N LYS A 423 -17.34 27.88 15.62
CA LYS A 423 -16.43 28.51 14.65
C LYS A 423 -15.05 28.70 15.25
N PHE A 424 -14.00 28.41 14.48
CA PHE A 424 -12.63 28.64 14.90
C PHE A 424 -12.32 30.12 15.01
N ARG A 425 -11.61 30.51 16.07
CA ARG A 425 -11.13 31.88 16.21
C ARG A 425 -9.92 32.12 15.31
N GLN A 426 -9.71 33.36 14.88
CA GLN A 426 -8.56 33.71 14.03
C GLN A 426 -7.26 33.84 14.83
N ASP A 427 -7.37 34.22 16.11
CA ASP A 427 -6.24 34.40 17.02
C ASP A 427 -6.47 33.59 18.30
N VAL A 428 -5.62 32.59 18.50
CA VAL A 428 -5.57 31.74 19.70
C VAL A 428 -4.13 31.75 20.22
N ASP A 429 -3.97 31.93 21.52
CA ASP A 429 -2.67 31.81 22.18
C ASP A 429 -2.57 30.42 22.79
N LEU A 430 -1.72 29.58 22.20
CA LEU A 430 -1.41 28.24 22.71
C LEU A 430 0.07 28.22 23.10
N ASP A 431 0.35 28.10 24.40
CA ASP A 431 1.71 28.04 24.96
C ASP A 431 2.66 29.18 24.47
N GLY A 432 2.12 30.40 24.28
CA GLY A 432 2.89 31.57 23.84
C GLY A 432 3.04 31.69 22.32
N GLN A 433 2.40 30.82 21.54
CA GLN A 433 2.31 30.91 20.08
C GLN A 433 0.93 31.43 19.65
N LYS A 434 0.91 32.47 18.82
CA LYS A 434 -0.32 32.92 18.15
C LYS A 434 -0.60 32.06 16.93
N LEU A 435 -1.72 31.35 16.97
CA LEU A 435 -2.17 30.40 15.96
C LEU A 435 -3.63 30.67 15.61
N SER A 436 -4.08 30.21 14.45
CA SER A 436 -5.51 30.12 14.17
C SER A 436 -6.16 29.00 15.00
N GLY A 437 -7.46 29.08 15.26
CA GLY A 437 -8.18 28.07 16.02
C GLY A 437 -8.14 26.68 15.39
N TYR A 438 -8.07 26.59 14.06
CA TYR A 438 -7.84 25.31 13.38
C TYR A 438 -6.42 24.76 13.64
N GLU A 439 -5.40 25.61 13.65
CA GLU A 439 -4.02 25.20 13.97
C GLU A 439 -3.85 24.82 15.45
N ALA A 440 -4.52 25.53 16.36
CA ALA A 440 -4.55 25.19 17.77
C ALA A 440 -5.24 23.83 18.01
N LEU A 441 -6.37 23.56 17.33
CA LEU A 441 -7.01 22.25 17.35
C LEU A 441 -6.07 21.15 16.86
N ARG A 442 -5.34 21.42 15.77
CA ARG A 442 -4.34 20.49 15.21
C ARG A 442 -3.20 20.18 16.19
N GLN A 443 -2.76 21.15 16.98
CA GLN A 443 -1.72 20.93 17.99
C GLN A 443 -2.24 20.14 19.21
N LEU A 444 -3.46 20.44 19.67
CA LEU A 444 -4.07 19.78 20.83
C LEU A 444 -4.52 18.33 20.52
N TYR A 445 -5.05 18.13 19.31
CA TYR A 445 -5.61 16.85 18.85
C TYR A 445 -5.02 16.45 17.50
N PRO A 446 -3.71 16.14 17.44
CA PRO A 446 -3.04 15.73 16.21
C PRO A 446 -3.63 14.46 15.60
N GLU A 447 -4.27 13.61 16.41
CA GLU A 447 -5.00 12.42 15.96
C GLU A 447 -6.08 12.72 14.92
N LEU A 448 -6.68 13.91 14.95
CA LEU A 448 -7.69 14.30 13.97
C LEU A 448 -7.08 14.32 12.57
N GLU A 449 -5.92 14.95 12.40
CA GLU A 449 -5.23 14.94 11.10
C GLU A 449 -4.68 13.56 10.74
N GLN A 450 -4.21 12.79 11.72
CA GLN A 450 -3.71 11.43 11.48
C GLN A 450 -4.80 10.50 10.94
N GLN A 451 -6.09 10.76 11.20
CA GLN A 451 -7.19 9.95 10.69
C GLN A 451 -7.85 10.51 9.44
N THR A 452 -7.69 11.80 9.14
CA THR A 452 -8.45 12.49 8.08
C THR A 452 -7.58 13.04 6.97
N ARG A 453 -6.25 13.03 7.12
CA ARG A 453 -5.29 13.42 6.10
C ARG A 453 -4.10 12.46 6.06
N ILE A 454 -3.48 12.35 4.88
CA ILE A 454 -2.20 11.65 4.74
C ILE A 454 -1.14 12.37 5.58
N ALA A 455 -0.40 11.62 6.38
CA ALA A 455 0.71 12.15 7.18
C ALA A 455 1.81 12.74 6.29
N GLN A 456 2.40 13.84 6.76
CA GLN A 456 3.50 14.51 6.05
C GLN A 456 4.67 13.55 5.81
N GLY A 457 5.21 13.56 4.58
CA GLY A 457 6.36 12.74 4.19
C GLY A 457 6.01 11.32 3.72
N LYS A 458 4.74 10.89 3.77
CA LYS A 458 4.30 9.64 3.12
C LYS A 458 4.35 9.78 1.59
N ILE A 459 3.85 10.90 1.07
CA ILE A 459 4.02 11.31 -0.33
C ILE A 459 4.96 12.52 -0.35
N ARG A 460 6.00 12.46 -1.17
CA ARG A 460 7.01 13.52 -1.33
C ARG A 460 7.10 13.89 -2.80
N ASP A 461 7.29 15.18 -3.05
CA ASP A 461 7.67 15.72 -4.36
C ASP A 461 9.19 15.97 -4.35
N LYS A 462 9.86 15.95 -5.50
CA LYS A 462 11.26 16.36 -5.71
C LYS A 462 11.65 17.64 -4.94
N ASN A 463 10.73 18.60 -4.82
CA ASN A 463 10.95 19.86 -4.09
C ASN A 463 10.74 19.78 -2.56
N SER A 464 10.28 18.64 -2.04
CA SER A 464 10.03 18.42 -0.62
C SER A 464 11.35 18.20 0.11
N LYS A 465 11.90 19.27 0.70
CA LYS A 465 13.10 19.15 1.53
C LYS A 465 12.76 18.40 2.82
N ASP A 466 13.44 17.29 3.08
CA ASP A 466 13.49 16.63 4.40
C ASP A 466 14.19 17.57 5.40
N ASN A 467 13.43 18.52 5.95
CA ASN A 467 13.95 19.50 6.91
C ASN A 467 13.97 18.97 8.35
N THR A 468 13.43 17.78 8.62
CA THR A 468 13.38 17.20 9.98
C THR A 468 14.65 16.45 10.35
N LYS A 469 15.80 17.13 10.29
CA LYS A 469 16.97 16.72 11.08
C LYS A 469 16.84 17.34 12.47
N VAL A 470 16.21 16.62 13.39
CA VAL A 470 16.18 17.02 14.80
C VAL A 470 17.60 16.91 15.35
N LYS A 471 18.14 18.02 15.87
CA LYS A 471 19.46 18.01 16.52
C LYS A 471 19.38 17.25 17.84
N LEU A 472 20.19 16.21 17.99
CA LEU A 472 20.30 15.46 19.24
C LEU A 472 20.90 16.35 20.33
N HIS A 473 20.21 16.48 21.47
CA HIS A 473 20.73 17.17 22.64
C HIS A 473 21.79 16.28 23.33
N LYS A 474 23.08 16.56 23.09
CA LYS A 474 24.19 15.69 23.49
C LYS A 474 24.23 15.38 24.99
N GLN A 475 23.87 16.33 25.84
CA GLN A 475 23.86 16.15 27.30
C GLN A 475 22.79 15.13 27.73
N ASN A 476 21.57 15.23 27.18
CA ASN A 476 20.49 14.32 27.51
C ASN A 476 20.78 12.91 26.97
N TRP A 477 21.39 12.82 25.78
CA TRP A 477 21.83 11.55 25.23
C TRP A 477 22.88 10.86 26.09
N GLN A 478 23.88 11.58 26.63
CA GLN A 478 24.88 10.96 27.50
C GLN A 478 24.28 10.36 28.77
N GLN A 479 23.23 10.98 29.33
CA GLN A 479 22.51 10.42 30.48
C GLN A 479 21.69 9.17 30.12
N LEU A 480 21.17 9.10 28.90
CA LEU A 480 20.32 8.01 28.40
C LEU A 480 21.08 6.88 27.71
N LYS A 481 22.34 7.10 27.31
CA LYS A 481 23.10 6.20 26.43
C LYS A 481 23.20 4.79 27.00
N ASP A 482 23.59 4.65 28.26
CA ASP A 482 23.84 3.34 28.85
C ASP A 482 22.54 2.55 29.03
N LEU A 483 21.46 3.22 29.44
CA LEU A 483 20.13 2.63 29.50
C LEU A 483 19.64 2.23 28.10
N TRP A 484 19.82 3.09 27.11
CA TRP A 484 19.42 2.83 25.73
C TRP A 484 20.18 1.64 25.12
N LEU A 485 21.48 1.52 25.41
CA LEU A 485 22.29 0.37 25.01
C LEU A 485 21.78 -0.93 25.61
N GLN A 486 21.38 -0.92 26.89
CA GLN A 486 20.77 -2.08 27.53
C GLN A 486 19.42 -2.44 26.91
N LEU A 487 18.57 -1.45 26.62
CA LEU A 487 17.26 -1.64 25.99
C LEU A 487 17.35 -2.08 24.51
N SER A 488 18.43 -1.69 23.80
CA SER A 488 18.62 -2.00 22.38
C SER A 488 19.06 -3.45 22.11
N LYS A 489 19.47 -4.19 23.15
CA LYS A 489 19.82 -5.61 23.03
C LYS A 489 18.55 -6.42 22.84
N ARG A 490 18.47 -7.16 21.74
CA ARG A 490 17.36 -8.08 21.54
C ARG A 490 17.51 -9.25 22.52
N GLN A 491 16.41 -9.59 23.18
CA GLN A 491 16.34 -10.70 24.11
C GLN A 491 15.35 -11.73 23.57
N MET A 492 15.69 -13.01 23.69
CA MET A 492 14.75 -14.09 23.46
C MET A 492 14.10 -14.47 24.78
N ILE A 493 12.79 -14.66 24.75
CA ILE A 493 12.06 -15.21 25.89
C ILE A 493 12.32 -16.71 25.91
N ARG A 494 12.88 -17.19 27.01
CA ARG A 494 13.04 -18.62 27.29
C ARG A 494 12.09 -19.00 28.40
N PHE A 495 11.19 -19.92 28.10
CA PHE A 495 10.31 -20.52 29.09
C PHE A 495 11.05 -21.62 29.84
N ASP A 496 10.78 -21.72 31.15
CA ASP A 496 11.35 -22.77 31.98
C ASP A 496 10.80 -24.15 31.58
N SER A 497 11.56 -25.21 31.85
CA SER A 497 11.16 -26.58 31.52
C SER A 497 9.91 -27.07 32.27
N SER A 498 9.52 -26.38 33.34
CA SER A 498 8.28 -26.64 34.10
C SER A 498 7.01 -26.19 33.37
N VAL A 499 7.12 -25.29 32.38
CA VAL A 499 5.96 -24.71 31.67
C VAL A 499 5.10 -25.78 30.99
N ASN A 500 5.71 -26.82 30.42
CA ASN A 500 4.97 -27.93 29.82
C ASN A 500 4.17 -28.71 30.86
N GLN A 501 4.73 -28.93 32.06
CA GLN A 501 4.03 -29.61 33.15
C GLN A 501 2.88 -28.75 33.70
N ASP A 502 3.09 -27.45 33.84
CA ASP A 502 2.05 -26.51 34.24
C ASP A 502 0.90 -26.48 33.20
N ALA A 503 1.23 -26.49 31.91
CA ALA A 503 0.24 -26.56 30.82
C ALA A 503 -0.64 -27.81 30.95
N GLU A 504 -0.03 -28.96 31.20
CA GLU A 504 -0.73 -30.24 31.40
C GLU A 504 -1.66 -30.20 32.61
N VAL A 505 -1.20 -29.63 33.74
CA VAL A 505 -2.00 -29.51 34.97
C VAL A 505 -3.18 -28.57 34.76
N ILE A 506 -2.98 -27.43 34.10
CA ILE A 506 -4.06 -26.48 33.78
C ILE A 506 -5.08 -27.14 32.86
N ALA A 507 -4.62 -27.83 31.80
CA ALA A 507 -5.50 -28.56 30.90
C ALA A 507 -6.31 -29.63 31.65
N GLN A 508 -5.68 -30.41 32.53
CA GLN A 508 -6.39 -31.39 33.37
C GLN A 508 -7.47 -30.75 34.24
N ASN A 509 -7.18 -29.61 34.88
CA ASN A 509 -8.13 -28.91 35.74
C ASN A 509 -9.32 -28.35 34.97
N ILE A 510 -9.08 -27.76 33.79
CA ILE A 510 -10.13 -27.19 32.94
C ILE A 510 -11.03 -28.30 32.39
N PHE A 511 -10.46 -29.43 31.96
CA PHE A 511 -11.25 -30.54 31.45
C PHE A 511 -12.02 -31.28 32.55
N ASN A 512 -11.53 -31.21 33.79
CA ASN A 512 -12.23 -31.64 34.98
C ASN A 512 -13.31 -30.63 35.44
N ASP A 513 -13.73 -29.67 34.62
CA ASP A 513 -14.85 -28.71 34.79
C ASP A 513 -16.02 -29.22 35.65
N ASN A 514 -15.93 -29.10 36.97
CA ASN A 514 -16.94 -29.65 37.90
C ASN A 514 -18.21 -28.80 37.92
N ASP A 515 -18.12 -27.56 37.45
CA ASP A 515 -19.21 -26.58 37.42
C ASP A 515 -20.00 -26.59 36.10
N ASN A 516 -19.62 -27.42 35.12
CA ASN A 516 -20.19 -27.48 33.76
C ASN A 516 -20.27 -26.11 33.04
N LYS A 517 -19.30 -25.23 33.29
CA LYS A 517 -19.24 -23.89 32.66
C LYS A 517 -18.48 -23.89 31.34
N VAL A 518 -17.63 -24.90 31.13
CA VAL A 518 -16.77 -25.04 29.97
C VAL A 518 -17.48 -25.85 28.89
N PHE A 519 -18.02 -27.02 29.26
CA PHE A 519 -18.78 -27.89 28.37
C PHE A 519 -20.25 -27.49 28.35
N VAL A 520 -20.65 -26.79 27.30
CA VAL A 520 -22.02 -26.25 27.16
C VAL A 520 -22.68 -26.80 25.91
N LEU A 521 -23.99 -26.99 25.98
CA LEU A 521 -24.78 -27.38 24.82
C LEU A 521 -25.09 -26.13 23.97
N GLN A 522 -25.00 -26.27 22.65
CA GLN A 522 -25.25 -25.18 21.70
C GLN A 522 -26.55 -25.46 20.94
N GLN A 523 -27.48 -24.52 20.97
CA GLN A 523 -28.76 -24.56 20.25
C GLN A 523 -28.87 -23.37 19.30
N SER A 524 -29.64 -23.52 18.23
CA SER A 524 -29.95 -22.41 17.31
C SER A 524 -30.91 -21.42 18.00
N GLN A 525 -30.54 -20.14 18.02
CA GLN A 525 -31.36 -19.08 18.60
C GLN A 525 -31.86 -18.14 17.50
N MET A 526 -33.17 -17.86 17.49
CA MET A 526 -33.78 -16.82 16.68
C MET A 526 -34.04 -15.59 17.54
N VAL A 527 -33.55 -14.43 17.09
CA VAL A 527 -33.85 -13.14 17.73
C VAL A 527 -34.96 -12.48 16.92
N HIS A 528 -36.15 -12.39 17.51
CA HIS A 528 -37.25 -11.62 16.96
C HIS A 528 -37.16 -10.19 17.50
N GLN A 529 -36.99 -9.21 16.62
CA GLN A 529 -37.00 -7.79 16.96
C GLN A 529 -38.34 -7.21 16.54
N GLU A 530 -39.17 -6.83 17.51
CA GLU A 530 -40.43 -6.14 17.28
C GLU A 530 -40.28 -4.67 17.67
N ILE A 531 -40.76 -3.76 16.83
CA ILE A 531 -40.80 -2.32 17.14
C ILE A 531 -42.15 -2.05 17.76
N THR A 532 -42.19 -1.86 19.07
CA THR A 532 -43.38 -1.39 19.77
C THR A 532 -43.38 0.13 19.80
N ASN A 533 -44.45 0.73 19.26
CA ASN A 533 -44.73 2.15 19.38
C ASN A 533 -45.75 2.34 20.50
N ASP A 534 -45.33 2.93 21.61
CA ASP A 534 -46.26 3.58 22.54
C ASP A 534 -46.38 5.06 22.15
N ASP A 535 -47.49 5.71 22.53
CA ASP A 535 -47.86 7.10 22.23
C ASP A 535 -46.79 8.17 22.60
N LYS A 536 -45.67 7.77 23.21
CA LYS A 536 -44.55 8.63 23.59
C LYS A 536 -43.16 8.17 23.16
N ALA A 537 -42.98 6.94 22.66
CA ALA A 537 -41.67 6.46 22.18
C ALA A 537 -41.78 5.14 21.37
N SER A 538 -40.91 5.00 20.37
CA SER A 538 -40.62 3.73 19.70
C SER A 538 -39.53 2.97 20.46
N SER A 539 -39.80 1.74 20.87
CA SER A 539 -38.83 0.86 21.53
C SER A 539 -38.67 -0.45 20.75
N VAL A 540 -37.44 -0.95 20.64
CA VAL A 540 -37.18 -2.28 20.05
C VAL A 540 -37.23 -3.31 21.17
N LYS A 541 -38.18 -4.24 21.07
CA LYS A 541 -38.30 -5.39 21.96
C LYS A 541 -37.68 -6.61 21.30
N GLU A 542 -36.59 -7.11 21.88
CA GLU A 542 -35.95 -8.36 21.47
C GLU A 542 -36.55 -9.55 22.23
N THR A 543 -37.09 -10.51 21.50
CA THR A 543 -37.55 -11.78 22.05
C THR A 543 -36.72 -12.91 21.45
N ARG A 544 -36.07 -13.71 22.30
CA ARG A 544 -35.21 -14.83 21.87
C ARG A 544 -36.01 -16.13 21.96
N TYR A 545 -36.04 -16.89 20.87
CA TYR A 545 -36.64 -18.22 20.81
C TYR A 545 -35.55 -19.24 20.47
N ASP A 546 -35.46 -20.31 21.25
CA ASP A 546 -34.63 -21.47 20.91
C ASP A 546 -35.46 -22.38 19.97
N TYR A 547 -34.86 -22.89 18.89
CA TYR A 547 -35.53 -23.84 18.01
C TYR A 547 -35.63 -25.24 18.65
N ASP A 548 -36.53 -26.08 18.14
CA ASP A 548 -36.77 -27.44 18.61
C ASP A 548 -35.50 -28.34 18.67
N SER A 549 -35.39 -29.05 19.81
CA SER A 549 -34.55 -30.17 20.30
C SER A 549 -33.16 -30.57 19.75
N GLU A 550 -32.65 -30.11 18.60
CA GLU A 550 -31.35 -30.57 18.08
C GLU A 550 -30.17 -29.64 18.44
N TYR A 551 -29.15 -30.21 19.07
CA TYR A 551 -27.92 -29.51 19.42
C TYR A 551 -27.00 -29.35 18.22
N LEU A 552 -26.41 -28.16 18.05
CA LEU A 552 -25.35 -27.92 17.09
C LEU A 552 -24.08 -28.64 17.55
N THR A 553 -23.53 -29.50 16.68
CA THR A 553 -22.34 -30.31 16.99
C THR A 553 -21.26 -30.17 15.91
N MET A 554 -20.04 -30.56 16.25
CA MET A 554 -18.88 -30.55 15.36
C MET A 554 -18.26 -31.95 15.28
N LYS A 555 -17.67 -32.29 14.13
CA LYS A 555 -16.86 -33.51 13.98
C LYS A 555 -15.67 -33.48 14.96
N TYR A 556 -15.52 -34.54 15.76
CA TYR A 556 -14.49 -34.66 16.79
C TYR A 556 -13.05 -34.43 16.28
N GLY A 557 -12.70 -34.98 15.11
CA GLY A 557 -11.36 -34.78 14.54
C GLY A 557 -11.05 -33.30 14.25
N LYS A 558 -12.02 -32.57 13.69
CA LYS A 558 -11.89 -31.12 13.44
C LYS A 558 -11.83 -30.34 14.75
N PHE A 559 -12.64 -30.73 15.74
CA PHE A 559 -12.63 -30.12 17.06
C PHE A 559 -11.24 -30.24 17.73
N LEU A 560 -10.66 -31.45 17.75
CA LEU A 560 -9.32 -31.67 18.30
C LEU A 560 -8.22 -30.93 17.54
N GLU A 561 -8.30 -30.92 16.21
CA GLU A 561 -7.30 -30.24 15.38
C GLU A 561 -7.29 -28.73 15.65
N VAL A 562 -8.47 -28.11 15.72
CA VAL A 562 -8.58 -26.67 16.01
C VAL A 562 -8.15 -26.38 17.45
N LEU A 563 -8.53 -27.23 18.40
CA LEU A 563 -8.12 -27.07 19.80
C LEU A 563 -6.60 -27.15 19.95
N ALA A 564 -5.96 -28.17 19.35
CA ALA A 564 -4.52 -28.33 19.38
C ALA A 564 -3.78 -27.15 18.74
N LYS A 565 -4.27 -26.63 17.60
CA LYS A 565 -3.70 -25.45 16.94
C LYS A 565 -3.85 -24.16 17.73
N GLN A 566 -4.88 -24.03 18.56
CA GLN A 566 -5.14 -22.80 19.33
C GLN A 566 -4.53 -22.82 20.74
N THR A 567 -4.20 -23.99 21.27
CA THR A 567 -3.58 -24.15 22.60
C THR A 567 -2.15 -24.69 22.57
N ASP A 568 -1.64 -25.05 21.38
CA ASP A 568 -0.33 -25.70 21.15
C ASP A 568 -0.07 -26.97 21.99
N LEU A 569 -1.16 -27.63 22.45
CA LEU A 569 -1.08 -28.83 23.26
C LEU A 569 -0.99 -30.10 22.40
N PRO A 570 -0.29 -31.15 22.85
CA PRO A 570 -0.24 -32.42 22.14
C PRO A 570 -1.63 -33.02 21.91
N VAL A 571 -1.91 -33.46 20.68
CA VAL A 571 -3.19 -34.08 20.31
C VAL A 571 -3.49 -35.33 21.16
N SER A 572 -2.45 -36.09 21.52
CA SER A 572 -2.57 -37.27 22.39
C SER A 572 -3.10 -36.93 23.79
N LEU A 573 -2.58 -35.85 24.39
CA LEU A 573 -3.02 -35.33 25.68
C LEU A 573 -4.47 -34.87 25.60
N LEU A 574 -4.80 -34.00 24.65
CA LEU A 574 -6.15 -33.47 24.46
C LEU A 574 -7.18 -34.59 24.24
N ASN A 575 -6.84 -35.60 23.43
CA ASN A 575 -7.70 -36.77 23.21
C ASN A 575 -7.94 -37.55 24.51
N SER A 576 -6.91 -37.76 25.32
CA SER A 576 -7.05 -38.46 26.61
C SER A 576 -7.95 -37.69 27.60
N LEU A 577 -7.85 -36.36 27.63
CA LEU A 577 -8.67 -35.49 28.48
C LEU A 577 -10.11 -35.42 27.98
N MET A 578 -10.33 -35.32 26.67
CA MET A 578 -11.66 -35.37 26.06
C MET A 578 -12.38 -36.69 26.37
N ILE A 579 -11.70 -37.84 26.28
CA ILE A 579 -12.30 -39.13 26.62
C ILE A 579 -12.77 -39.15 28.08
N LYS A 580 -11.96 -38.61 29.00
CA LYS A 580 -12.33 -38.50 30.43
C LYS A 580 -13.51 -37.56 30.64
N ALA A 581 -13.49 -36.39 29.99
CA ALA A 581 -14.55 -35.38 30.09
C ALA A 581 -15.89 -35.89 29.54
N ILE A 582 -15.90 -36.53 28.37
CA ILE A 582 -17.11 -37.07 27.74
C ILE A 582 -17.67 -38.25 28.54
N LYS A 583 -16.82 -39.12 29.10
CA LYS A 583 -17.27 -40.19 30.02
C LYS A 583 -17.99 -39.61 31.23
N ARG A 584 -17.46 -38.54 31.83
CA ARG A 584 -18.10 -37.83 32.94
C ARG A 584 -19.45 -37.23 32.54
N LEU A 585 -19.56 -36.69 31.32
CA LEU A 585 -20.79 -36.12 30.77
C LEU A 585 -21.78 -37.18 30.24
N GLY A 586 -21.66 -38.43 30.69
CA GLY A 586 -22.56 -39.52 30.33
C GLY A 586 -22.42 -40.01 28.89
N GLY A 587 -21.28 -39.78 28.24
CA GLY A 587 -21.05 -40.16 26.85
C GLY A 587 -21.72 -39.25 25.82
N ASN A 588 -22.27 -38.11 26.25
CA ASN A 588 -23.01 -37.20 25.37
C ASN A 588 -22.04 -36.44 24.44
N THR A 589 -22.11 -36.73 23.14
CA THR A 589 -21.28 -36.08 22.11
C THR A 589 -21.77 -34.68 21.73
N ASN A 590 -22.95 -34.26 22.18
CA ASN A 590 -23.52 -32.94 21.85
C ASN A 590 -22.76 -31.76 22.46
N TYR A 591 -21.91 -32.03 23.45
CA TYR A 591 -20.98 -31.06 24.02
C TYR A 591 -19.81 -30.72 23.09
N ILE A 592 -19.58 -31.52 22.04
CA ILE A 592 -18.55 -31.26 21.03
C ILE A 592 -19.12 -30.26 20.03
N ASN A 593 -18.98 -28.97 20.32
CA ASN A 593 -19.50 -27.87 19.52
C ASN A 593 -18.57 -26.63 19.56
N GLU A 594 -18.88 -25.61 18.76
CA GLU A 594 -18.04 -24.41 18.65
C GLU A 594 -17.99 -23.61 19.95
N LYS A 595 -19.07 -23.59 20.72
CA LYS A 595 -19.15 -22.83 21.97
C LYS A 595 -18.25 -23.45 23.06
N THR A 596 -18.28 -24.77 23.19
CA THR A 596 -17.35 -25.51 24.08
C THR A 596 -15.90 -25.33 23.65
N LEU A 597 -15.61 -25.38 22.34
CA LEU A 597 -14.28 -25.15 21.80
C LEU A 597 -13.74 -23.77 22.19
N GLY A 598 -14.53 -22.72 21.94
CA GLY A 598 -14.17 -21.34 22.29
C GLY A 598 -13.98 -21.13 23.80
N ASN A 599 -14.82 -21.76 24.62
CA ASN A 599 -14.67 -21.71 26.08
C ASN A 599 -13.38 -22.37 26.55
N LEU A 600 -13.07 -23.57 26.07
CA LEU A 600 -11.84 -24.30 26.40
C LEU A 600 -10.61 -23.47 26.06
N VAL A 601 -10.53 -22.95 24.83
CA VAL A 601 -9.41 -22.13 24.37
C VAL A 601 -9.27 -20.86 25.20
N ARG A 602 -10.38 -20.14 25.44
CA ARG A 602 -10.35 -18.89 26.20
C ARG A 602 -9.89 -19.11 27.64
N ILE A 603 -10.45 -20.10 28.33
CA ILE A 603 -10.13 -20.36 29.74
C ILE A 603 -8.71 -20.90 29.88
N PHE A 604 -8.29 -21.79 28.96
CA PHE A 604 -6.92 -22.30 28.93
C PHE A 604 -5.93 -21.16 28.74
N ASN A 605 -6.10 -20.34 27.70
CA ASN A 605 -5.19 -19.23 27.41
C ASN A 605 -5.15 -18.23 28.57
N ASN A 606 -6.27 -17.92 29.21
CA ASN A 606 -6.29 -17.04 30.39
C ASN A 606 -5.50 -17.63 31.56
N GLN A 607 -5.79 -18.87 31.98
CA GLN A 607 -5.11 -19.50 33.12
C GLN A 607 -3.63 -19.79 32.84
N PHE A 608 -3.31 -20.21 31.62
CA PHE A 608 -1.94 -20.45 31.15
C PHE A 608 -1.13 -19.16 31.16
N ASN A 609 -1.68 -18.09 30.59
CA ASN A 609 -1.03 -16.77 30.61
C ASN A 609 -0.85 -16.25 32.04
N ASP A 610 -1.84 -16.40 32.91
CA ASP A 610 -1.74 -15.95 34.31
C ASP A 610 -0.63 -16.68 35.09
N ARG A 611 -0.41 -17.97 34.80
CA ARG A 611 0.61 -18.79 35.47
C ARG A 611 2.01 -18.58 34.90
N ILE A 612 2.13 -18.25 33.61
CA ILE A 612 3.42 -18.10 32.91
C ILE A 612 3.97 -16.66 32.95
N LYS A 613 3.13 -15.67 33.29
CA LYS A 613 3.54 -14.27 33.49
C LYS A 613 4.75 -14.07 34.40
N THR A 614 5.12 -15.05 35.22
CA THR A 614 6.30 -14.99 36.11
C THR A 614 7.38 -16.03 35.81
N SER A 615 7.16 -16.92 34.83
CA SER A 615 7.98 -18.11 34.57
C SER A 615 8.67 -18.02 33.21
N TYR A 616 9.41 -16.93 33.01
CA TYR A 616 10.25 -16.73 31.84
C TYR A 616 11.56 -16.07 32.23
N SER A 617 12.59 -16.34 31.44
CA SER A 617 13.88 -15.66 31.52
C SER A 617 14.21 -15.01 30.17
N TYR A 618 15.00 -13.94 30.23
CA TYR A 618 15.50 -13.28 29.05
C TYR A 618 16.90 -13.78 28.73
N GLU A 619 17.08 -14.33 27.54
CA GLU A 619 18.40 -14.70 27.03
C GLU A 619 18.85 -13.64 26.03
N ALA A 620 19.95 -12.96 26.32
CA ALA A 620 20.46 -11.89 25.46
C ALA A 620 21.02 -12.48 24.16
N LEU A 621 20.50 -12.02 23.03
CA LEU A 621 21.03 -12.41 21.72
C LEU A 621 22.28 -11.58 21.42
N SER A 622 23.23 -12.17 20.69
CA SER A 622 24.52 -11.53 20.36
C SER A 622 24.44 -10.40 19.33
N PHE A 623 23.23 -9.99 18.91
CA PHE A 623 23.03 -8.90 17.95
C PHE A 623 22.27 -7.73 18.58
N SER A 624 22.71 -6.50 18.25
CA SER A 624 22.13 -5.25 18.76
C SER A 624 21.30 -4.59 17.66
N ALA A 625 20.12 -4.05 17.99
CA ALA A 625 19.32 -3.33 17.01
C ALA A 625 19.90 -1.94 16.74
N SER A 626 20.21 -1.63 15.48
CA SER A 626 20.46 -0.25 15.06
C SER A 626 19.13 0.51 15.00
N THR A 627 19.07 1.63 15.72
CA THR A 627 17.92 2.55 15.77
C THR A 627 18.25 3.83 15.01
N SER A 628 17.25 4.68 14.77
CA SER A 628 17.43 6.02 14.20
C SER A 628 18.38 6.92 15.02
N ILE A 629 18.65 6.56 16.28
CA ILE A 629 19.46 7.31 17.23
C ILE A 629 20.84 6.64 17.48
N TYR A 630 20.93 5.32 17.32
CA TYR A 630 22.13 4.54 17.64
C TYR A 630 22.43 3.49 16.56
N ASN A 631 23.65 3.50 16.02
CA ASN A 631 24.13 2.48 15.09
C ASN A 631 25.15 1.61 15.82
N ALA A 632 24.91 0.30 15.94
CA ALA A 632 25.81 -0.59 16.67
C ALA A 632 27.21 -0.72 16.05
N LYS A 633 27.41 -0.26 14.80
CA LYS A 633 28.69 -0.32 14.05
C LYS A 633 29.46 0.99 14.00
N ARG A 634 28.94 2.09 14.57
CA ARG A 634 29.61 3.41 14.64
C ARG A 634 29.63 3.91 16.07
#